data_AF-M5JLF4-F1
#
_entry.id   AF-M5JLF4-F1
#
_cell.length_a   1.000
_cell.length_b   1.000
_cell.length_c   1.000
_cell.angle_alpha   90.00
_cell.angle_beta   90.00
_cell.angle_gamma   90.00
#
_symmetry.space_group_name_H-M   'P 1'
#
loop_
_entity.id
_entity.type
_entity.pdbx_description
1 polymer ?
#
loop_
_entity_poly.entity_id
_entity_poly.type
_entity_poly.pdbx_seq_one_letter_code
_entity_poly.pdbx_strand_id
1 'polypeptide(L)'
;MDKPSRFDNLPTDELLQKELQTRVDRRELLHLIEDRFKAEAQKTYTFGMAYRIASGRFAGRAMILEYVVVGGKQFSPIPQALFPLAEGRLSIPHGMRPWTTKTQQVRLESLDPSSGYDPQVSKK
;
A
#
# COMPACT_ATOMS: atom_id res chain seq x y z
N MET A 1 -9.84 22.32 -24.11
CA MET A 1 -10.68 22.96 -23.08
C MET A 1 -10.69 22.02 -21.90
N ASP A 2 -10.10 22.43 -20.79
CA ASP A 2 -10.14 21.63 -19.57
C ASP A 2 -11.56 21.61 -19.02
N LYS A 3 -12.03 20.41 -18.62
CA LYS A 3 -13.35 20.28 -17.99
C LYS A 3 -13.33 20.99 -16.64
N PRO A 4 -14.35 21.79 -16.30
CA PRO A 4 -14.47 22.35 -14.96
C PRO A 4 -14.47 21.20 -13.95
N SER A 5 -13.55 21.28 -13.01
CA SER A 5 -13.50 20.38 -11.87
C SER A 5 -14.76 20.58 -11.04
N ARG A 6 -15.27 19.50 -10.45
CA ARG A 6 -16.36 19.58 -9.46
C ARG A 6 -16.00 20.40 -8.21
N PHE A 7 -14.77 20.90 -8.13
CA PHE A 7 -14.20 21.64 -7.02
C PHE A 7 -13.91 23.12 -7.36
N ASP A 8 -14.10 23.56 -8.61
CA ASP A 8 -13.65 24.88 -9.09
C ASP A 8 -14.34 26.08 -8.42
N ASN A 9 -15.45 25.87 -7.71
CA ASN A 9 -16.22 26.92 -7.04
C ASN A 9 -16.30 26.77 -5.52
N LEU A 10 -15.44 25.94 -4.92
CA LEU A 10 -15.44 25.72 -3.46
C LEU A 10 -14.39 26.61 -2.79
N PRO A 11 -14.72 27.24 -1.65
CA PRO A 11 -13.73 27.94 -0.85
C PRO A 11 -12.72 26.95 -0.22
N THR A 12 -11.53 27.46 0.14
CA THR A 12 -10.39 26.62 0.56
C THR A 12 -10.68 25.76 1.78
N ASP A 13 -11.43 26.28 2.74
CA ASP A 13 -11.86 25.55 3.95
C ASP A 13 -12.78 24.37 3.61
N GLU A 14 -13.72 24.53 2.69
CA GLU A 14 -14.56 23.43 2.19
C GLU A 14 -13.73 22.38 1.44
N LEU A 15 -12.72 22.79 0.67
CA LEU A 15 -11.80 21.86 0.03
C LEU A 15 -11.02 21.04 1.06
N LEU A 16 -10.53 21.68 2.13
CA LEU A 16 -9.82 21.00 3.21
C LEU A 16 -10.72 20.03 3.99
N GLN A 17 -11.98 20.41 4.25
CA GLN A 17 -12.94 19.52 4.89
C GLN A 17 -13.28 18.31 4.01
N LYS A 18 -13.49 18.50 2.70
CA LYS A 18 -13.71 17.40 1.76
C LYS A 18 -12.50 16.49 1.65
N GLU A 19 -11.30 17.06 1.71
CA GLU A 19 -10.04 16.31 1.73
C GLU A 19 -9.95 15.44 3.00
N LEU A 20 -10.23 16.03 4.16
CA LEU A 20 -10.26 15.32 5.44
C LEU A 20 -11.29 14.18 5.42
N GLN A 21 -12.50 14.45 4.95
CA GLN A 21 -13.55 13.43 4.83
C GLN A 21 -13.11 12.30 3.89
N THR A 22 -12.52 12.65 2.74
CA THR A 22 -11.99 11.65 1.79
C THR A 22 -10.91 10.78 2.43
N ARG A 23 -10.06 11.34 3.31
CA ARG A 23 -9.07 10.55 4.06
C ARG A 23 -9.73 9.59 5.05
N VAL A 24 -10.79 10.02 5.74
CA VAL A 24 -11.56 9.18 6.67
C VAL A 24 -12.23 8.04 5.90
N ASP A 25 -12.97 8.35 4.85
CA ASP A 25 -13.67 7.36 4.01
C ASP A 25 -12.68 6.35 3.41
N ARG A 26 -11.51 6.83 2.94
CA ARG A 26 -10.44 5.97 2.45
C ARG A 26 -9.93 5.03 3.55
N ARG A 27 -9.74 5.51 4.78
CA ARG A 27 -9.27 4.67 5.89
C ARG A 27 -10.30 3.60 6.24
N GLU A 28 -11.57 3.95 6.28
CA GLU A 28 -12.66 3.02 6.55
C GLU A 28 -12.75 1.94 5.46
N LEU A 29 -12.69 2.33 4.19
CA LEU A 29 -12.63 1.39 3.07
C LEU A 29 -11.43 0.44 3.16
N LEU A 30 -10.25 0.96 3.52
CA LEU A 30 -9.05 0.13 3.70
C LEU A 30 -9.22 -0.90 4.82
N HIS A 31 -9.83 -0.53 5.95
CA HIS A 31 -10.13 -1.49 7.03
C HIS A 31 -11.13 -2.57 6.57
N LEU A 32 -12.19 -2.21 5.86
CA LEU A 32 -13.14 -3.18 5.32
C LEU A 32 -12.49 -4.16 4.34
N ILE A 33 -11.59 -3.66 3.49
CA ILE A 33 -10.78 -4.50 2.60
C ILE A 33 -9.88 -5.43 3.41
N GLU A 34 -9.23 -4.93 4.47
CA GLU A 34 -8.39 -5.76 5.35
C GLU A 34 -9.19 -6.90 5.98
N ASP A 35 -10.36 -6.60 6.56
CA ASP A 35 -11.21 -7.60 7.22
C ASP A 35 -11.73 -8.64 6.22
N ARG A 36 -12.14 -8.19 5.04
CA ARG A 36 -12.57 -9.09 3.97
C ARG A 36 -11.42 -9.97 3.48
N PHE A 37 -10.23 -9.39 3.32
CA PHE A 37 -9.05 -10.12 2.89
C PHE A 37 -8.61 -11.16 3.93
N LYS A 38 -8.66 -10.82 5.23
CA LYS A 38 -8.42 -11.77 6.33
C LYS A 38 -9.39 -12.95 6.29
N ALA A 39 -10.66 -12.69 6.02
CA ALA A 39 -11.69 -13.73 5.94
C ALA A 39 -11.51 -14.65 4.71
N GLU A 40 -11.13 -14.10 3.55
CA GLU A 40 -11.04 -14.84 2.30
C GLU A 40 -9.69 -15.55 2.09
N ALA A 41 -8.58 -14.92 2.44
CA ALA A 41 -7.24 -15.40 2.08
C ALA A 41 -6.59 -16.34 3.11
N GLN A 42 -7.19 -16.49 4.31
CA GLN A 42 -6.61 -17.20 5.48
C GLN A 42 -5.16 -16.77 5.81
N LYS A 43 -4.74 -15.59 5.31
CA LYS A 43 -3.44 -14.97 5.51
C LYS A 43 -3.66 -13.57 6.02
N THR A 44 -3.10 -13.28 7.19
CA THR A 44 -3.24 -11.99 7.87
C THR A 44 -2.09 -11.08 7.41
N TYR A 45 -2.40 -10.07 6.60
CA TYR A 45 -1.49 -8.95 6.35
C TYR A 45 -1.95 -7.77 7.19
N THR A 46 -1.00 -7.03 7.77
CA THR A 46 -1.27 -5.86 8.61
C THR A 46 -0.70 -4.64 7.91
N PHE A 47 -1.55 -3.66 7.63
CA PHE A 47 -1.12 -2.40 7.04
C PHE A 47 -0.26 -1.60 8.03
N GLY A 48 0.76 -0.94 7.52
CA GLY A 48 1.78 -0.24 8.30
C GLY A 48 2.94 -1.12 8.78
N MET A 49 2.85 -2.45 8.62
CA MET A 49 3.93 -3.37 9.01
C MET A 49 4.96 -3.54 7.90
N ALA A 50 6.20 -3.80 8.30
CA ALA A 50 7.29 -4.12 7.37
C ALA A 50 7.32 -5.63 7.06
N TYR A 51 7.40 -5.95 5.78
CA TYR A 51 7.51 -7.31 5.25
C TYR A 51 8.79 -7.44 4.43
N ARG A 52 9.37 -8.66 4.39
CA ARG A 52 10.48 -8.94 3.49
C ARG A 52 9.94 -9.47 2.17
N ILE A 53 10.50 -9.00 1.07
CA ILE A 53 10.12 -9.48 -0.26
C ILE A 53 10.88 -10.78 -0.55
N ALA A 54 10.17 -11.88 -0.72
CA ALA A 54 10.71 -13.22 -0.94
C ALA A 54 11.13 -13.47 -2.40
N SER A 55 10.49 -12.83 -3.39
CA SER A 55 10.72 -13.12 -4.81
C SER A 55 10.53 -11.92 -5.74
N GLY A 56 11.00 -12.06 -6.98
CA GLY A 56 10.88 -11.04 -8.02
C GLY A 56 11.96 -9.95 -7.97
N ARG A 57 11.71 -8.83 -8.66
CA ARG A 57 12.68 -7.73 -8.87
C ARG A 57 13.22 -7.11 -7.57
N PHE A 58 12.44 -7.17 -6.49
CA PHE A 58 12.77 -6.53 -5.22
C PHE A 58 13.10 -7.54 -4.12
N ALA A 59 13.37 -8.80 -4.47
CA ALA A 59 13.69 -9.87 -3.52
C ALA A 59 14.81 -9.45 -2.56
N GLY A 60 14.63 -9.78 -1.28
CA GLY A 60 15.52 -9.44 -0.19
C GLY A 60 15.29 -8.07 0.46
N ARG A 61 14.55 -7.15 -0.17
CA ARG A 61 14.26 -5.82 0.40
C ARG A 61 13.10 -5.87 1.39
N ALA A 62 13.12 -4.98 2.38
CA ALA A 62 11.98 -4.71 3.24
C ALA A 62 10.99 -3.74 2.57
N MET A 63 9.70 -3.91 2.84
CA MET A 63 8.60 -3.06 2.38
C MET A 63 7.64 -2.76 3.52
N ILE A 64 7.34 -1.49 3.80
CA ILE A 64 6.17 -1.12 4.60
C ILE A 64 4.93 -1.31 3.73
N LEU A 65 4.07 -2.26 4.11
CA LEU A 65 2.81 -2.49 3.43
C LEU A 65 1.83 -1.35 3.72
N GLU A 66 1.36 -0.64 2.71
CA GLU A 66 0.36 0.42 2.90
C GLU A 66 -1.07 -0.07 2.64
N TYR A 67 -1.27 -0.85 1.56
CA TYR A 67 -2.58 -1.44 1.24
C TYR A 67 -2.45 -2.62 0.27
N VAL A 68 -3.52 -3.43 0.17
CA VAL A 68 -3.68 -4.40 -0.91
C VAL A 68 -4.43 -3.74 -2.07
N VAL A 69 -3.88 -3.84 -3.26
CA VAL A 69 -4.52 -3.49 -4.52
C VAL A 69 -5.00 -4.76 -5.20
N VAL A 70 -6.24 -4.73 -5.66
CA VAL A 70 -6.77 -5.79 -6.51
C VAL A 70 -6.32 -5.50 -7.93
N GLY A 71 -5.52 -6.40 -8.51
CA GLY A 71 -5.14 -6.31 -9.92
C GLY A 71 -6.38 -6.47 -10.79
N GLY A 72 -7.04 -5.36 -11.15
CA GLY A 72 -8.09 -5.36 -12.16
C GLY A 72 -7.50 -5.56 -13.56
N LYS A 73 -8.28 -6.10 -14.49
CA LYS A 73 -7.93 -6.19 -15.94
C LYS A 73 -7.44 -4.87 -16.54
N GLN A 74 -7.76 -3.73 -15.95
CA GLN A 74 -7.32 -2.40 -16.40
C GLN A 74 -5.88 -2.02 -15.98
N PHE A 75 -5.27 -2.74 -15.03
CA PHE A 75 -3.96 -2.39 -14.47
C PHE A 75 -2.86 -3.45 -14.70
N SER A 76 -3.21 -4.61 -15.26
CA SER A 76 -2.25 -5.67 -15.62
C SER A 76 -2.61 -6.29 -16.97
N PRO A 77 -1.66 -6.42 -17.91
CA PRO A 77 -1.89 -7.07 -19.21
C PRO A 77 -2.06 -8.59 -19.10
N ILE A 78 -1.99 -9.17 -17.89
CA ILE A 78 -2.06 -10.61 -17.67
C ILE A 78 -3.53 -11.02 -17.40
N PRO A 79 -4.15 -11.90 -18.21
CA PRO A 79 -5.59 -12.23 -18.13
C PRO A 79 -6.04 -13.11 -16.96
N GLN A 80 -5.25 -13.26 -15.89
CA GLN A 80 -5.47 -14.32 -14.90
C GLN A 80 -5.62 -13.73 -13.50
N ALA A 81 -6.72 -14.10 -12.84
CA ALA A 81 -7.08 -13.94 -11.44
C ALA A 81 -6.92 -12.53 -10.83
N LEU A 82 -7.80 -12.21 -9.88
CA LEU A 82 -7.61 -11.09 -8.96
C LEU A 82 -6.41 -11.43 -8.07
N PHE A 83 -5.19 -11.44 -8.60
CA PHE A 83 -3.99 -11.65 -7.79
C PHE A 83 -3.86 -10.41 -6.91
N PRO A 84 -3.94 -10.57 -5.58
CA PRO A 84 -3.84 -9.45 -4.70
C PRO A 84 -2.38 -8.96 -4.72
N LEU A 85 -2.21 -7.71 -5.13
CA LEU A 85 -0.94 -7.01 -5.09
C LEU A 85 -0.86 -6.29 -3.75
N ALA A 86 0.29 -6.34 -3.09
CA ALA A 86 0.60 -5.40 -2.05
C ALA A 86 1.20 -4.14 -2.66
N GLU A 87 0.79 -2.99 -2.16
CA GLU A 87 1.41 -1.72 -2.46
C GLU A 87 1.99 -1.11 -1.18
N GLY A 88 3.23 -0.63 -1.27
CA GLY A 88 3.96 -0.18 -0.10
C GLY A 88 5.25 0.55 -0.43
N ARG A 89 5.96 1.04 0.59
CA ARG A 89 7.25 1.73 0.41
C ARG A 89 8.41 0.78 0.64
N LEU A 90 9.36 0.76 -0.28
CA LEU A 90 10.54 -0.10 -0.18
C LEU A 90 11.64 0.56 0.66
N SER A 91 12.41 -0.25 1.36
CA SER A 91 13.67 0.16 1.98
C SER A 91 14.66 0.64 0.93
N ILE A 92 15.29 1.80 1.12
CA ILE A 92 16.29 2.34 0.17
C ILE A 92 17.65 1.68 0.45
N PRO A 93 18.34 1.11 -0.56
CA PRO A 93 19.73 0.71 -0.39
C PRO A 93 20.57 1.97 -0.17
N HIS A 94 21.09 2.16 1.05
CA HIS A 94 22.07 3.19 1.43
C HIS A 94 21.59 4.66 1.39
N GLY A 95 20.41 4.98 1.94
CA GLY A 95 19.85 6.34 1.92
C GLY A 95 19.72 7.04 3.29
N MET A 96 19.75 8.39 3.28
CA MET A 96 19.43 9.27 4.42
C MET A 96 18.00 9.13 4.96
N ARG A 97 17.08 8.52 4.18
CA ARG A 97 15.72 8.16 4.61
C ARG A 97 15.53 6.65 4.52
N PRO A 98 14.82 6.03 5.47
CA PRO A 98 14.69 4.57 5.50
C PRO A 98 13.83 3.98 4.37
N TRP A 99 12.98 4.79 3.70
CA TRP A 99 11.95 4.31 2.76
C TRP A 99 11.83 5.15 1.49
N THR A 100 11.41 4.53 0.37
CA THR A 100 11.12 5.21 -0.90
C THR A 100 9.97 6.21 -0.76
N THR A 101 10.03 7.32 -1.51
CA THR A 101 8.95 8.32 -1.54
C THR A 101 7.71 7.81 -2.27
N LYS A 102 7.92 7.07 -3.36
CA LYS A 102 6.83 6.44 -4.15
C LYS A 102 6.59 5.02 -3.64
N THR A 103 5.33 4.63 -3.67
CA THR A 103 4.91 3.25 -3.44
C THR A 103 5.36 2.35 -4.61
N GLN A 104 5.48 1.07 -4.34
CA GLN A 104 5.79 0.01 -5.29
C GLN A 104 4.80 -1.13 -5.09
N GLN A 105 4.48 -1.82 -6.18
CA GLN A 105 3.58 -2.97 -6.15
C GLN A 105 4.37 -4.27 -6.23
N VAL A 106 4.00 -5.22 -5.39
CA VAL A 106 4.53 -6.59 -5.35
C VAL A 106 3.41 -7.59 -5.18
N ARG A 107 3.59 -8.84 -5.58
CA ARG A 107 2.59 -9.87 -5.32
C ARG A 107 2.54 -10.21 -3.83
N LEU A 108 1.37 -10.46 -3.28
CA LEU A 108 1.26 -10.87 -1.88
C LEU A 108 1.97 -12.21 -1.61
N GLU A 109 2.01 -13.16 -2.55
CA GLU A 109 2.81 -14.39 -2.40
C GLU A 109 4.32 -14.14 -2.29
N SER A 110 4.78 -12.96 -2.72
CA SER A 110 6.16 -12.53 -2.60
C SER A 110 6.43 -11.80 -1.28
N LEU A 111 5.46 -11.69 -0.36
CA LEU A 111 5.68 -11.14 0.96
C LEU A 111 5.84 -12.24 1.99
N ASP A 112 6.93 -12.15 2.75
CA ASP A 112 7.17 -12.99 3.90
C ASP A 112 6.95 -12.13 5.16
N PRO A 113 6.03 -12.50 6.08
CA PRO A 113 5.92 -11.84 7.38
C PRO A 113 7.24 -12.02 8.11
N SER A 114 8.09 -11.00 8.03
CA SER A 114 9.35 -11.01 8.75
C SER A 114 9.03 -10.90 10.23
N SER A 115 9.03 -12.03 10.94
CA SER A 115 9.17 -12.10 12.38
C SER A 115 10.53 -11.48 12.76
N GLY A 116 10.56 -10.15 12.91
CA GLY A 116 11.73 -9.48 13.49
C GLY A 116 12.27 -8.23 12.79
N TYR A 117 11.55 -7.56 11.89
CA TYR A 117 11.96 -6.21 11.49
C TYR A 117 11.42 -5.17 12.48
N ASP A 118 12.08 -5.07 13.63
CA ASP A 118 11.90 -3.97 14.58
C ASP A 118 12.78 -2.79 14.13
N PRO A 119 12.22 -1.65 13.68
CA PRO A 119 13.01 -0.49 13.27
C PRO A 119 13.85 0.11 14.41
N GLN A 120 13.67 -0.33 15.67
CA GLN A 120 14.46 0.10 16.82
C GLN A 120 15.67 -0.81 17.15
N VAL A 121 15.84 -1.94 16.47
CA VAL A 121 16.97 -2.87 16.72
C VAL A 121 18.07 -2.68 15.67
N SER A 122 18.64 -1.49 15.63
CA SER A 122 19.99 -1.27 15.07
C SER A 122 20.81 -0.49 16.09
N LYS A 123 21.07 -1.16 17.23
CA LYS A 123 22.19 -0.81 18.12
C LYS A 123 22.87 -2.10 18.53
N LYS A 124 23.96 -2.42 17.83
CA LYS A 124 25.10 -3.12 18.38
C LYS A 124 26.33 -2.31 18.05
#